data_AF-A0AAV4TAV6-F1
#
_entry.id   AF-A0AAV4TAV6-F1
#
_cell.length_a   1.000
_cell.length_b   1.000
_cell.length_c   1.000
_cell.angle_alpha   90.00
_cell.angle_beta   90.00
_cell.angle_gamma   90.00
#
_symmetry.space_group_name_H-M   'P 1'
#
loop_
_entity.id
_entity.type
_entity.pdbx_description
1 polymer ?
#
loop_
_entity_poly.entity_id
_entity_poly.type
_entity_poly.pdbx_seq_one_letter_code
_entity_poly.pdbx_strand_id
1 'polypeptide(L)'
;MTTMQKQGQEFGDSLKLLFVSSLRKYFEVNHRLPQKIIMYRDGVSDGQMEVVSKYEAEQLVSCFKHFSVDYSPSLSVVVVQKRINTRMYDVEYQNNRKMFKNPPPGTIFRPFCNS
;
A
#
# COMPACT_ATOMS: atom_id res chain seq x y z
N MET A 1 -29.17 4.83 17.98
CA MET A 1 -27.96 5.33 18.64
C MET A 1 -26.91 5.46 17.54
N THR A 2 -26.85 6.62 16.88
CA THR A 2 -26.01 6.81 15.69
C THR A 2 -24.64 7.25 16.15
N THR A 3 -23.66 6.36 16.12
CA THR A 3 -22.27 6.69 16.45
C THR A 3 -21.71 7.57 15.34
N MET A 4 -21.46 8.84 15.64
CA MET A 4 -20.65 9.71 14.80
C MET A 4 -19.22 9.14 14.77
N GLN A 5 -18.84 8.53 13.65
CA GLN A 5 -17.55 7.86 13.48
C GLN A 5 -16.45 8.87 13.13
N LYS A 6 -15.39 8.92 13.95
CA LYS A 6 -14.15 9.65 13.63
C LYS A 6 -13.32 8.81 12.64
N GLN A 7 -13.48 9.14 11.36
CA GLN A 7 -13.07 8.38 10.17
C GLN A 7 -11.61 7.88 10.08
N GLY A 8 -10.70 8.34 10.96
CA GLY A 8 -9.28 7.96 10.93
C GLY A 8 -8.81 6.99 12.02
N GLN A 9 -9.50 6.91 13.16
CA GLN A 9 -9.01 6.16 14.34
C GLN A 9 -9.39 4.67 14.27
N GLU A 10 -10.62 4.35 13.87
CA GLU A 10 -11.09 2.95 13.72
C GLU A 10 -10.32 2.18 12.65
N PHE A 11 -9.79 2.88 11.64
CA PHE A 11 -9.07 2.27 10.52
C PHE A 11 -7.70 1.74 10.97
N GLY A 12 -6.97 2.52 11.77
CA GLY A 12 -5.67 2.11 12.32
C GLY A 12 -5.81 0.95 13.30
N ASP A 13 -6.83 0.98 14.16
CA ASP A 13 -7.03 -0.09 15.16
C ASP A 13 -7.47 -1.42 14.52
N SER A 14 -8.33 -1.37 13.51
CA SER A 14 -8.70 -2.55 12.73
C SER A 14 -7.49 -3.13 11.97
N LEU A 15 -6.64 -2.27 11.39
CA LEU A 15 -5.44 -2.69 10.68
C LEU A 15 -4.47 -3.43 11.60
N LYS A 16 -4.22 -2.91 12.80
CA LYS A 16 -3.37 -3.59 13.80
C LYS A 16 -3.91 -4.97 14.17
N LEU A 17 -5.21 -5.07 14.45
CA LEU A 17 -5.85 -6.34 14.83
C LEU A 17 -5.71 -7.40 13.72
N LEU A 18 -5.97 -7.01 12.48
CA LEU A 18 -5.84 -7.90 11.32
C LEU A 18 -4.38 -8.30 11.09
N PHE A 19 -3.45 -7.37 11.25
CA PHE A 19 -2.03 -7.62 11.07
C PHE A 19 -1.47 -8.59 12.11
N VAL A 20 -1.80 -8.38 13.39
CA VAL A 20 -1.41 -9.27 14.47
C VAL A 20 -1.97 -10.68 14.25
N SER A 21 -3.25 -10.77 13.88
CA SER A 21 -3.91 -12.05 13.60
C SER A 21 -3.24 -12.79 12.43
N SER A 22 -2.86 -12.06 11.37
CA SER A 22 -2.16 -12.60 10.21
C SER A 22 -0.77 -13.13 10.56
N LEU A 23 -0.01 -12.40 11.38
CA LEU A 23 1.31 -12.83 11.85
C LEU A 23 1.23 -14.06 12.76
N ARG A 24 0.24 -14.12 13.66
CA ARG A 24 -0.02 -15.32 14.46
C ARG A 24 -0.31 -16.52 13.58
N LYS A 25 -1.19 -16.36 12.58
CA LYS A 25 -1.53 -17.44 11.66
C LYS A 25 -0.33 -17.90 10.85
N TYR A 26 0.51 -16.96 10.40
CA TYR A 26 1.75 -17.30 9.71
C TYR A 26 2.69 -18.12 10.58
N PHE A 27 2.83 -17.75 11.86
CA PHE A 27 3.65 -18.49 12.82
C PHE A 27 3.10 -19.89 13.10
N GLU A 28 1.78 -20.05 13.24
CA GLU A 28 1.15 -21.36 13.43
C GLU A 28 1.49 -22.35 12.30
N VAL A 29 1.56 -21.86 11.06
CA VAL A 29 1.79 -22.70 9.88
C VAL A 29 3.29 -22.91 9.59
N ASN A 30 4.11 -21.87 9.77
CA ASN A 30 5.52 -21.89 9.35
C ASN A 30 6.49 -22.08 10.52
N HIS A 31 6.00 -22.02 11.76
CA HIS A 31 6.79 -22.06 13.01
C HIS A 31 7.92 -21.03 13.08
N ARG A 32 7.79 -19.95 12.30
CA ARG A 32 8.73 -18.83 12.24
C ARG A 32 7.99 -17.54 11.91
N LEU A 33 8.51 -16.42 12.40
CA LEU A 33 8.01 -15.10 12.04
C LEU A 33 8.69 -14.58 10.75
N PRO A 34 7.98 -13.83 9.90
CA PRO A 34 8.53 -13.32 8.65
C PRO A 34 9.55 -12.20 8.89
N GLN A 35 10.73 -12.28 8.28
CA GLN A 35 11.76 -11.23 8.39
C GLN A 35 11.53 -10.03 7.45
N LYS A 36 10.71 -10.23 6.40
CA LYS A 36 10.39 -9.22 5.39
C LYS A 36 8.89 -9.21 5.15
N ILE A 37 8.28 -8.03 5.22
CA ILE A 37 6.85 -7.84 5.11
C ILE A 37 6.59 -6.73 4.08
N ILE A 38 5.75 -7.03 3.08
CA ILE A 38 5.33 -6.06 2.07
C ILE A 38 3.82 -5.86 2.24
N MET A 39 3.39 -4.62 2.46
CA MET A 39 1.98 -4.26 2.59
C MET A 39 1.55 -3.48 1.34
N TYR A 40 0.54 -3.99 0.64
CA TYR A 40 -0.10 -3.26 -0.45
C TYR A 40 -1.31 -2.49 0.07
N ARG A 41 -1.30 -1.16 -0.05
CA ARG A 41 -2.39 -0.30 0.40
C ARG A 41 -3.08 0.36 -0.78
N ASP A 42 -4.29 -0.08 -1.10
CA ASP A 42 -5.13 0.51 -2.15
C ASP A 42 -5.98 1.67 -1.61
N GLY A 43 -6.37 2.62 -2.45
CA GLY A 43 -7.42 3.60 -2.13
C GLY A 43 -7.00 4.79 -1.26
N VAL A 44 -5.74 5.21 -1.33
CA VAL A 44 -5.23 6.40 -0.62
C VAL A 44 -5.31 7.61 -1.55
N SER A 45 -5.89 8.72 -1.09
CA SER A 45 -5.82 10.00 -1.80
C SER A 45 -4.50 10.72 -1.51
N ASP A 46 -4.08 11.66 -2.35
CA ASP A 46 -2.79 12.37 -2.17
C ASP A 46 -2.68 13.04 -0.79
N GLY A 47 -3.78 13.61 -0.28
CA GLY A 47 -3.84 14.23 1.05
C GLY A 47 -3.76 13.25 2.23
N GLN A 48 -3.85 11.94 1.97
CA GLN A 48 -3.74 10.88 2.99
C GLN A 48 -2.44 10.10 2.88
N MET A 49 -1.60 10.36 1.87
CA MET A 49 -0.36 9.64 1.65
C MET A 49 0.61 9.79 2.83
N GLU A 50 0.72 11.00 3.37
CA GLU A 50 1.53 11.27 4.57
C GLU A 50 0.94 10.58 5.81
N VAL A 51 -0.39 10.54 5.93
CA VAL A 51 -1.06 9.87 7.07
C VAL A 51 -0.81 8.37 7.04
N VAL A 52 -0.94 7.73 5.88
CA VAL A 52 -0.65 6.31 5.70
C VAL A 52 0.83 6.01 5.93
N SER A 53 1.72 6.81 5.34
CA SER A 53 3.16 6.57 5.45
C SER A 53 3.69 6.77 6.87
N LYS A 54 3.20 7.76 7.62
CA LYS A 54 3.70 8.06 8.96
C LYS A 54 2.91 7.31 10.03
N TYR A 55 1.59 7.42 10.05
CA TYR A 55 0.79 6.88 11.14
C TYR A 55 0.49 5.38 11.00
N GLU A 56 0.08 4.89 9.82
CA GLU A 56 -0.23 3.46 9.66
C GLU A 56 1.06 2.61 9.75
N ALA A 57 2.15 3.04 9.11
CA ALA A 57 3.41 2.31 9.13
C ALA A 57 4.03 2.25 10.54
N GLU A 58 4.09 3.36 11.27
CA GLU A 58 4.61 3.36 12.65
C GLU A 58 3.77 2.47 13.58
N GLN A 59 2.45 2.46 13.39
CA GLN A 59 1.55 1.60 14.13
C GLN A 59 1.84 0.11 13.87
N LEU A 60 2.08 -0.29 12.62
CA LEU A 60 2.46 -1.66 12.28
C LEU A 60 3.83 -2.05 12.86
N VAL A 61 4.79 -1.13 12.83
CA VAL A 61 6.10 -1.34 13.45
C VAL A 61 5.96 -1.52 14.96
N SER A 62 5.09 -0.74 15.61
CA SER A 62 4.82 -0.88 17.03
C SER A 62 4.24 -2.26 17.38
N CYS A 63 3.44 -2.85 16.48
CA CYS A 63 2.89 -4.20 16.65
C CYS A 63 3.96 -5.29 16.72
N PHE A 64 5.14 -5.11 16.10
CA PHE A 64 6.21 -6.13 16.13
C PHE A 64 6.70 -6.42 17.56
N LYS A 65 6.77 -5.38 18.40
CA LYS A 65 7.19 -5.49 19.80
C LYS A 65 6.25 -6.36 20.64
N HIS A 66 5.00 -6.53 20.22
CA HIS A 66 4.06 -7.42 20.91
C HIS A 66 4.35 -8.91 20.70
N PHE A 67 5.18 -9.27 19.72
CA PHE A 67 5.54 -10.66 19.43
C PHE A 67 6.86 -11.06 20.10
N SER A 68 7.87 -10.20 20.03
CA SER A 68 9.15 -10.37 20.72
C SER A 68 9.89 -9.03 20.78
N VAL A 69 10.69 -8.84 21.82
CA VAL A 69 11.52 -7.64 22.02
C VAL A 69 12.58 -7.51 20.92
N ASP A 70 13.07 -8.64 20.41
CA ASP A 70 14.15 -8.69 19.41
C ASP A 70 13.62 -8.82 17.97
N TYR A 71 12.30 -8.82 17.78
CA TYR A 71 11.70 -8.98 16.45
C TYR A 71 11.59 -7.64 15.73
N SER A 72 12.49 -7.42 14.78
CA SER A 72 12.56 -6.21 13.96
C SER A 72 12.61 -6.56 12.46
N PRO A 73 11.48 -6.93 11.85
CA PRO A 73 11.43 -7.25 10.42
C PRO A 73 11.49 -5.99 9.56
N SER A 74 11.94 -6.15 8.31
CA SER A 74 11.85 -5.08 7.32
C SER A 74 10.42 -4.95 6.81
N LEU A 75 9.81 -3.78 6.97
CA LEU A 75 8.47 -3.45 6.45
C LEU A 75 8.58 -2.52 5.24
N SER A 76 7.91 -2.85 4.15
CA SER A 76 7.75 -1.99 2.97
C SER A 76 6.28 -1.79 2.66
N VAL A 77 5.82 -0.54 2.63
CA VAL A 77 4.44 -0.20 2.28
C VAL A 77 4.40 0.30 0.83
N VAL A 78 3.66 -0.41 -0.01
CA VAL A 78 3.41 -0.06 -1.41
C VAL A 78 2.00 0.51 -1.51
N VAL A 79 1.90 1.82 -1.67
CA VAL A 79 0.61 2.49 -1.87
C VAL A 79 0.23 2.39 -3.35
N VAL A 80 -0.92 1.80 -3.62
CA VAL A 80 -1.47 1.62 -4.97
C VAL A 80 -2.56 2.67 -5.17
N GLN A 81 -2.32 3.61 -6.08
CA GLN A 81 -3.31 4.61 -6.48
C GLN A 81 -3.92 4.23 -7.83
N LYS A 82 -5.13 3.65 -7.81
CA LYS A 82 -5.83 3.22 -9.04
C LYS A 82 -6.66 4.33 -9.71
N ARG A 83 -6.98 5.41 -8.99
CA ARG A 83 -7.84 6.51 -9.47
C ARG A 83 -7.07 7.80 -9.68
N ILE A 84 -6.01 7.72 -10.47
CA ILE A 84 -5.31 8.91 -10.95
C ILE A 84 -5.97 9.40 -12.25
N ASN A 85 -6.10 10.72 -12.41
CA ASN A 85 -6.56 11.31 -13.67
C ASN A 85 -5.53 11.21 -14.80
N THR A 86 -4.39 10.56 -14.55
CA THR A 86 -3.33 10.31 -15.53
C THR A 86 -3.78 9.28 -16.56
N ARG A 87 -3.89 9.71 -17.82
CA ARG A 87 -4.19 8.83 -18.95
C ARG A 87 -2.94 8.63 -19.80
N MET A 88 -2.65 7.38 -20.15
CA MET A 88 -1.54 6.99 -21.01
C MET A 88 -2.08 6.50 -22.34
N TYR A 89 -1.43 6.91 -23.43
CA TYR A 89 -1.79 6.50 -24.78
C TYR A 89 -0.52 6.11 -25.52
N ASP A 90 -0.59 4.98 -26.22
CA ASP A 90 0.40 4.62 -27.21
C ASP A 90 0.08 5.33 -28.53
N VAL A 91 1.12 5.76 -29.24
CA VAL A 91 1.00 6.57 -30.45
C VAL A 91 1.37 5.72 -31.65
N GLU A 92 0.41 5.50 -32.54
CA GLU A 92 0.62 4.78 -33.80
C GLU A 92 0.29 5.70 -34.98
N TYR A 93 1.04 5.57 -36.07
CA TYR A 93 0.76 6.27 -37.33
C TYR A 93 0.20 5.28 -38.35
N GLN A 94 -1.06 5.48 -38.76
CA GLN A 94 -1.68 4.74 -39.86
C GLN A 94 -2.09 5.72 -40.96
N ASN A 95 -1.66 5.49 -42.20
CA ASN A 95 -1.96 6.36 -43.36
C ASN A 95 -1.66 7.85 -43.10
N ASN A 96 -0.50 8.18 -42.53
CA ASN A 96 -0.10 9.53 -42.11
C ASN A 96 -1.04 10.22 -41.09
N ARG A 97 -1.93 9.46 -40.43
CA ARG A 97 -2.78 9.94 -39.34
C ARG A 97 -2.29 9.40 -38.01
N LYS A 98 -2.21 10.29 -37.02
CA LYS A 98 -1.88 9.95 -35.64
C LYS A 98 -3.10 9.30 -34.97
N MET A 99 -2.92 8.10 -34.44
CA MET A 99 -3.94 7.34 -33.74
C MET A 99 -3.48 7.05 -32.31
N PHE A 100 -4.41 7.10 -31.36
CA PHE A 100 -4.14 6.81 -29.96
C PHE A 100 -4.73 5.46 -29.59
N LYS A 101 -3.93 4.58 -28.99
CA LYS A 101 -4.37 3.28 -28.48
C LYS A 101 -4.02 3.14 -27.00
N ASN A 102 -4.70 2.22 -26.31
CA ASN A 102 -4.30 1.88 -24.94
C ASN A 102 -2.94 1.19 -25.00
N PRO A 103 -1.99 1.52 -24.12
CA PRO A 103 -0.71 0.83 -24.06
C PRO A 103 -0.90 -0.67 -23.74
N PRO A 104 0.04 -1.54 -24.15
CA PRO A 104 -0.02 -2.96 -23.86
C PRO A 104 0.07 -3.23 -22.34
N PRO A 105 -0.47 -4.36 -21.86
CA PRO A 105 -0.33 -4.75 -20.46
C PRO A 105 1.15 -4.89 -20.08
N GLY A 106 1.50 -4.47 -18.87
CA GLY A 106 2.90 -4.43 -18.42
C GLY A 106 3.65 -3.15 -18.79
N THR A 107 2.99 -2.15 -19.39
CA THR A 107 3.59 -0.83 -19.60
C THR A 107 3.90 -0.17 -18.26
N ILE A 108 5.18 0.10 -18.02
CA ILE A 108 5.66 0.79 -16.81
C ILE A 108 5.93 2.25 -17.16
N PHE A 109 5.19 3.15 -16.52
CA PHE A 109 5.44 4.58 -16.58
C PHE A 109 6.10 5.05 -15.29
N ARG A 110 7.29 5.65 -15.40
CA ARG A 110 7.93 6.37 -14.30
C ARG A 110 8.01 7.85 -14.69
N PRO A 111 7.25 8.75 -14.05
CA PRO A 111 7.43 10.18 -14.29
C PRO A 111 8.86 10.57 -13.91
N PHE A 112 9.49 11.41 -14.71
CA PHE A 112 10.87 11.85 -14.50
C PHE A 112 11.07 12.40 -13.07
N CYS A 113 11.93 11.76 -12.28
CA CYS A 113 12.45 12.37 -11.05
C CYS A 113 13.52 13.40 -11.46
N ASN A 114 13.25 14.68 -11.26
CA ASN A 114 14.35 15.66 -11.16
C ASN A 114 15.00 15.45 -9.79
N SER A 115 16.25 14.97 -9.83
CA SER A 115 17.20 14.96 -8.70
C SER A 115 17.68 16.37 -8.38
#